data_AF-A0A3B9IFR2-F1
#
_entry.id   AF-A0A3B9IFR2-F1
#
_cell.length_a   1.000
_cell.length_b   1.000
_cell.length_c   1.000
_cell.angle_alpha   90.00
_cell.angle_beta   90.00
_cell.angle_gamma   90.00
#
_symmetry.space_group_name_H-M   'P 1'
#
loop_
_entity.id
_entity.type
_entity.pdbx_description
1 polymer ?
#
loop_
_entity_poly.entity_id
_entity_poly.type
_entity_poly.pdbx_seq_one_letter_code
_entity_poly.pdbx_strand_id
1 'polypeptide(L)' 'AFKPFVYLSAFEHGWTPASIVQDAPLALEQGAGLDTWRPKNYSGRFYGPSTLRVGVEQSRNLMTVRL' A
#
# COMPACT_ATOMS: atom_id res chain seq x y z
N ALA A 1 12.77 -2.97 -8.78
CA ALA A 1 12.17 -3.38 -7.49
C ALA A 1 12.42 -2.29 -6.45
N PHE A 2 11.38 -1.77 -5.78
CA PHE A 2 11.51 -0.61 -4.86
C PHE A 2 10.75 -0.77 -3.54
N LYS A 3 9.68 -1.58 -3.51
CA LYS A 3 8.81 -1.75 -2.34
C LYS A 3 9.55 -2.08 -1.03
N PRO A 4 10.59 -2.94 -0.99
CA PRO A 4 11.31 -3.21 0.26
C PRO A 4 11.77 -1.95 1.00
N PHE A 5 12.16 -0.88 0.30
CA PHE A 5 12.57 0.39 0.92
C PHE A 5 11.39 1.14 1.57
N VAL A 6 10.20 1.08 0.96
CA VAL A 6 8.98 1.69 1.54
C VAL A 6 8.59 0.97 2.84
N TYR A 7 8.62 -0.36 2.84
CA TYR A 7 8.30 -1.15 4.04
C TYR A 7 9.37 -1.00 5.13
N LEU A 8 10.64 -0.86 4.75
CA LEU A 8 11.71 -0.54 5.68
C LEU A 8 11.44 0.80 6.39
N SER A 9 11.08 1.84 5.63
CA SER A 9 10.71 3.13 6.23
C SER A 9 9.51 3.01 7.16
N ALA A 10 8.50 2.21 6.83
CA ALA A 10 7.38 1.95 7.74
C ALA A 10 7.84 1.32 9.07
N PHE A 11 8.78 0.36 9.02
CA PHE A 11 9.36 -0.23 10.23
C PHE A 11 10.14 0.77 11.08
N GLU A 12 10.89 1.68 10.44
CA GLU A 12 11.59 2.78 11.14
C GLU A 12 10.60 3.71 11.88
N HIS A 13 9.36 3.81 11.40
CA HIS A 13 8.27 4.58 12.02
C HIS A 13 7.40 3.74 12.98
N GLY A 14 7.89 2.60 13.46
CA GLY A 14 7.22 1.81 14.50
C GLY A 14 6.13 0.87 14.02
N TRP A 15 5.95 0.71 12.70
CA TRP A 15 5.09 -0.35 12.18
C TRP A 15 5.73 -1.70 12.45
N THR A 16 4.90 -2.74 12.60
CA THR A 16 5.37 -4.11 12.81
C THR A 16 4.84 -5.00 11.69
N PRO A 17 5.39 -6.21 11.48
CA PRO A 17 4.83 -7.17 10.55
C PRO A 17 3.35 -7.51 10.83
N ALA A 18 2.88 -7.31 12.07
CA ALA A 18 1.50 -7.53 12.50
C ALA A 18 0.59 -6.30 12.33
N SER A 19 1.14 -5.11 12.02
CA SER A 19 0.35 -3.90 11.77
C SER A 19 -0.66 -4.14 10.65
N ILE A 20 -1.90 -3.69 10.85
CA ILE A 20 -2.97 -3.86 9.87
C ILE A 20 -2.97 -2.67 8.91
N VAL A 21 -2.91 -2.95 7.61
CA VAL A 21 -3.04 -1.98 6.52
C VAL A 21 -4.24 -2.33 5.67
N GLN A 22 -4.94 -1.32 5.16
CA GLN A 22 -6.09 -1.52 4.28
C GLN A 22 -5.65 -1.84 2.85
N ASP A 23 -6.08 -2.99 2.35
CA ASP A 23 -6.05 -3.34 0.93
C ASP A 23 -7.43 -3.09 0.29
N ALA A 24 -7.76 -1.80 0.15
CA ALA A 24 -9.06 -1.30 -0.30
C ALA A 24 -8.89 -0.21 -1.38
N PRO A 25 -9.96 0.13 -2.15
CA PRO A 25 -9.93 1.21 -3.13
C PRO A 25 -9.32 2.49 -2.56
N LEU A 26 -8.51 3.17 -3.36
CA LEU A 26 -7.84 4.41 -2.99
C LEU A 26 -7.93 5.38 -4.18
N ALA A 27 -8.25 6.63 -3.90
CA ALA A 27 -8.28 7.72 -4.85
C ALA A 27 -7.50 8.89 -4.24
N LEU A 28 -6.47 9.36 -4.95
CA LEU A 28 -5.58 10.42 -4.49
C LEU A 28 -5.55 11.54 -5.52
N GLU A 29 -5.80 12.77 -5.06
CA GLU A 29 -5.61 13.97 -5.86
C GLU A 29 -4.11 14.21 -6.07
N GLN A 30 -3.70 14.41 -7.31
CA GLN A 30 -2.28 14.57 -7.66
C GLN A 30 -1.84 16.04 -7.73
N GLY A 31 -2.78 16.98 -7.69
CA GLY A 31 -2.54 18.42 -7.85
C GLY A 31 -3.35 19.01 -9.01
N ALA A 32 -3.23 20.33 -9.20
CA ALA A 32 -4.03 21.05 -10.18
C ALA A 32 -3.74 20.59 -11.62
N GLY A 33 -4.80 20.30 -12.38
CA GLY A 33 -4.71 19.89 -13.79
C GLY A 33 -4.34 18.42 -14.01
N LEU A 34 -4.22 17.62 -12.94
CA LEU A 34 -4.00 16.18 -13.03
C LEU A 34 -5.25 15.42 -12.62
N ASP A 35 -5.48 14.28 -13.27
CA ASP A 35 -6.58 13.38 -12.91
C ASP A 35 -6.35 12.75 -11.53
N THR A 36 -7.44 12.38 -10.86
CA THR A 36 -7.39 11.59 -9.63
C THR A 36 -6.71 10.24 -9.88
N TRP A 37 -5.63 9.95 -9.16
CA TRP A 37 -4.95 8.66 -9.26
C TRP A 37 -5.68 7.57 -8.48
N ARG A 38 -5.99 6.46 -9.16
CA ARG A 38 -6.67 5.30 -8.59
C ARG A 38 -5.80 4.04 -8.74
N PRO A 39 -4.81 3.81 -7.86
CA PRO A 39 -3.97 2.64 -7.93
C PRO A 39 -4.79 1.35 -7.81
N LYS A 40 -4.24 0.26 -8.35
CA LYS A 40 -4.85 -1.08 -8.27
C LYS A 40 -3.78 -2.11 -7.97
N ASN A 41 -4.16 -3.18 -7.29
CA ASN A 41 -3.32 -4.38 -7.23
C ASN A 41 -3.23 -5.02 -8.61
N TYR A 42 -2.12 -5.72 -8.87
CA TYR A 42 -1.95 -6.47 -10.12
C TYR A 42 -3.10 -7.46 -10.36
N SER A 43 -3.57 -8.14 -9.31
CA SER A 43 -4.73 -9.04 -9.36
C SER A 43 -6.08 -8.37 -9.70
N GLY A 44 -6.16 -7.04 -9.65
CA GLY A 44 -7.42 -6.29 -9.76
C GLY A 44 -8.38 -6.44 -8.56
N ARG A 45 -8.03 -7.25 -7.55
CA ARG A 45 -8.85 -7.53 -6.36
C ARG A 45 -8.43 -6.70 -5.16
N PHE A 46 -9.38 -6.54 -4.24
CA PHE A 46 -9.20 -5.97 -2.90
C PHE A 46 -9.28 -7.09 -1.87
N TYR A 47 -8.47 -7.00 -0.83
CA TYR A 47 -8.35 -8.05 0.20
C TYR A 47 -8.72 -7.53 1.60
N GLY A 48 -9.06 -6.24 1.71
CA GLY A 48 -9.50 -5.63 2.97
C GLY A 48 -8.35 -5.45 3.96
N PRO A 49 -8.65 -5.38 5.27
CA PRO A 49 -7.63 -5.27 6.30
C PRO A 49 -6.69 -6.49 6.26
N SER A 50 -5.39 -6.26 6.14
CA SER A 50 -4.37 -7.32 6.06
C SER A 50 -3.11 -6.91 6.83
N THR A 51 -2.32 -7.88 7.29
CA THR A 51 -1.06 -7.59 7.98
C THR A 51 -0.01 -7.02 7.03
N LEU A 52 0.84 -6.12 7.51
CA LEU A 52 1.91 -5.51 6.74
C LEU A 52 2.87 -6.55 6.15
N ARG A 53 3.06 -7.69 6.83
CA ARG A 53 3.74 -8.89 6.28
C ARG A 53 3.14 -9.36 4.96
N VAL A 54 1.82 -9.55 4.90
CA VAL A 54 1.12 -9.97 3.67
C VAL A 54 1.30 -8.91 2.58
N GLY A 55 1.32 -7.64 2.95
CA GLY A 55 1.56 -6.52 2.03
C GLY A 55 2.87 -6.67 1.25
N VAL A 56 3.98 -6.95 1.94
CA VAL A 56 5.28 -7.14 1.30
C VAL A 56 5.40 -8.49 0.59
N GLU A 57 4.92 -9.58 1.21
CA GLU A 57 4.97 -10.94 0.62
C GLU A 57 4.21 -11.04 -0.70
N GLN A 58 3.00 -10.46 -0.75
CA GLN A 58 2.12 -10.50 -1.92
C GLN A 58 2.26 -9.27 -2.81
N SER A 59 3.22 -8.38 -2.50
CA SER A 59 3.48 -7.17 -3.26
C SER A 59 2.20 -6.35 -3.50
N ARG A 60 1.40 -6.09 -2.45
CA ARG A 60 0.13 -5.35 -2.56
C ARG A 60 0.38 -3.87 -2.82
N ASN A 61 -0.06 -3.37 -3.98
CA ASN A 61 0.12 -1.97 -4.36
C ASN A 61 -0.66 -1.04 -3.42
N LEU A 62 -1.92 -1.38 -3.14
CA LEU A 62 -2.80 -0.55 -2.34
C LEU A 62 -2.37 -0.42 -0.88
N MET A 63 -1.74 -1.46 -0.32
CA MET A 63 -1.10 -1.36 1.00
C MET A 63 0.16 -0.53 0.93
N THR A 64 1.01 -0.73 -0.10
CA THR A 64 2.28 0.00 -0.26
C THR A 64 2.08 1.51 -0.40
N VAL A 65 1.04 1.96 -1.10
CA VAL A 65 0.75 3.41 -1.28
C VAL A 65 0.27 4.07 0.02
N ARG A 66 -0.18 3.30 1.01
CA ARG A 66 -0.64 3.81 2.31
C ARG A 66 0.47 3.88 3.38
N LEU A 67 1.65 3.35 3.07
CA LEU A 67 2.85 3.46 3.91
C LEU A 67 3.60 4.73 3.53
#